data_AF-F6EL33-F1
#
_entry.id   AF-F6EL33-F1
#
_cell.length_a   1.000
_cell.length_b   1.000
_cell.length_c   1.000
_cell.angle_alpha   90.00
_cell.angle_beta   90.00
_cell.angle_gamma   90.00
#
_symmetry.space_group_name_H-M   'P 1'
#
loop_
_entity.id
_entity.type
_entity.pdbx_description
1 polymer ?
#
loop_
_entity_poly.entity_id
_entity_poly.type
_entity_poly.pdbx_seq_one_letter_code
_entity_poly.pdbx_strand_id
1 'polypeptide(L)'
;MVTAAGPASGFGNWIIIDHTIDGKPYSTVYGHMWDDGVAVQVGDTVTAGQHIGEVGNNGQSTGAHLHFEVWEGGRLAGGTETDPQPWLDRAVNPGSGGSAPDAQDSDTTPSPSSPKRPAPPSGGEMPDSDKIQSKENLQVDSIRVARAVAQRFPSVQTIGGWRPVDAYPDHPSGRAVDIMIPDYESGEGRELGNRIKNYLLTHREFFNIEYMIWRQMYIPAEGQPNQMPDRGTPTENHFDHVHVTVVGGGKPTSDQRYGSAPTDGADDSSETSGTAAGEDCAPDFGHRSLNTGEIPEELRKWIDLGGQVCRQVDSPLLAGLIYHESAGFQATAVSPVGAQGYGQFMPGTWASKGAKVDDNGQVAGPPGSGSPSDPADATMAAARYLCEIAEGQREGIASGQLSGDPQALMLAGYNAGPGAVQQYGGVPPYAETQKYVVIVPQEAERFGRA
;
A
#
# COMPACT_ATOMS: atom_id res chain seq x y z
N MET A 1 15.46 -21.25 -20.90
CA MET A 1 14.31 -21.40 -21.81
C MET A 1 13.04 -21.27 -21.00
N VAL A 2 12.06 -20.50 -21.46
CA VAL A 2 10.75 -20.36 -20.80
C VAL A 2 9.98 -21.67 -20.92
N THR A 3 9.60 -22.25 -19.79
CA THR A 3 8.90 -23.54 -19.72
C THR A 3 7.46 -23.43 -19.24
N ALA A 4 7.11 -22.32 -18.60
CA ALA A 4 5.72 -21.91 -18.38
C ALA A 4 5.61 -20.38 -18.46
N ALA A 5 4.50 -19.88 -19.01
CA ALA A 5 4.17 -18.46 -19.05
C ALA A 5 2.65 -18.33 -19.13
N GLY A 6 2.03 -17.64 -18.18
CA GLY A 6 0.57 -17.44 -18.11
C GLY A 6 -0.08 -17.88 -16.79
N PRO A 7 -1.38 -18.19 -16.77
CA PRO A 7 -2.13 -18.33 -15.52
C PRO A 7 -1.68 -19.51 -14.66
N ALA A 8 -1.56 -19.28 -13.35
CA ALA A 8 -1.19 -20.29 -12.36
C ALA A 8 -1.89 -20.04 -11.03
N SER A 9 -2.48 -21.10 -10.47
CA SER A 9 -3.18 -21.05 -9.19
C SER A 9 -2.24 -20.56 -8.09
N GLY A 10 -2.66 -19.51 -7.36
CA GLY A 10 -1.86 -18.84 -6.32
C GLY A 10 -1.02 -17.67 -6.83
N PHE A 11 -0.61 -17.69 -8.10
CA PHE A 11 0.33 -16.71 -8.66
C PHE A 11 -0.35 -15.66 -9.54
N GLY A 12 -1.61 -15.85 -9.91
CA GLY A 12 -2.22 -15.02 -10.96
C GLY A 12 -1.65 -15.50 -12.28
N ASN A 13 -0.65 -14.81 -12.82
CA ASN A 13 0.24 -15.37 -13.83
C ASN A 13 1.64 -15.62 -13.28
N TRP A 14 2.32 -16.60 -13.87
CA TRP A 14 3.72 -16.89 -13.62
C TRP A 14 4.54 -16.97 -14.90
N ILE A 15 5.86 -16.90 -14.74
CA ILE A 15 6.84 -17.27 -15.75
C ILE A 15 7.82 -18.23 -15.08
N ILE A 16 8.09 -19.37 -15.73
CA ILE A 16 9.14 -20.30 -15.33
C ILE A 16 10.19 -20.33 -16.43
N ILE A 17 11.46 -20.14 -16.05
CA ILE A 17 12.60 -20.23 -16.96
C ILE A 17 13.53 -21.34 -16.45
N ASP A 18 13.80 -22.31 -17.31
CA ASP A 18 14.78 -23.37 -17.06
C ASP A 18 16.18 -22.94 -17.53
N HIS A 19 17.17 -23.28 -16.72
CA HIS A 19 18.59 -22.95 -16.90
C HIS A 19 19.44 -24.21 -16.73
N THR A 20 20.60 -24.23 -17.39
CA THR A 20 21.65 -25.22 -17.12
C THR A 20 22.88 -24.49 -16.61
N ILE A 21 23.24 -24.71 -15.36
CA ILE A 21 24.34 -24.02 -14.68
C ILE A 21 25.32 -25.10 -14.19
N ASP A 22 26.56 -25.03 -14.65
CA ASP A 22 27.60 -26.04 -14.38
C ASP A 22 27.16 -27.49 -14.68
N GLY A 23 26.36 -27.66 -15.74
CA GLY A 23 25.82 -28.96 -16.16
C GLY A 23 24.64 -29.48 -15.32
N LYS A 24 24.16 -28.69 -14.34
CA LYS A 24 22.99 -29.02 -13.52
C LYS A 24 21.76 -28.21 -13.94
N PRO A 25 20.55 -28.81 -13.93
CA PRO A 25 19.32 -28.11 -14.25
C PRO A 25 18.81 -27.28 -13.07
N TYR A 26 18.33 -26.07 -13.37
CA TYR A 26 17.66 -25.17 -12.44
C TYR A 26 16.42 -24.55 -13.10
N SER A 27 15.46 -24.10 -12.31
CA SER A 27 14.41 -23.19 -12.77
C SER A 27 14.35 -21.92 -11.91
N THR A 28 13.99 -20.80 -12.52
CA THR A 28 13.53 -19.61 -11.80
C THR A 28 12.06 -19.37 -12.06
N VAL A 29 11.32 -18.94 -11.04
CA VAL A 29 9.87 -18.66 -11.11
C VAL A 29 9.63 -17.20 -10.80
N TYR A 30 8.76 -16.56 -11.56
CA TYR A 30 8.30 -15.18 -11.39
C TYR A 30 6.79 -15.19 -11.28
N GLY A 31 6.19 -14.44 -10.36
CA GLY A 31 4.74 -14.50 -10.09
C GLY A 31 4.05 -13.15 -9.98
N HIS A 32 2.73 -13.18 -9.83
CA HIS A 32 1.84 -12.05 -9.58
C HIS A 32 1.66 -11.06 -10.72
N MET A 33 2.19 -11.37 -11.91
CA MET A 33 1.90 -10.61 -13.12
C MET A 33 0.40 -10.61 -13.40
N TRP A 34 -0.11 -9.44 -13.79
CA TRP A 34 -1.43 -9.33 -14.44
C TRP A 34 -1.42 -10.07 -15.78
N ASP A 35 -2.59 -10.30 -16.35
CA ASP A 35 -2.73 -11.09 -17.59
C ASP A 35 -1.96 -10.48 -18.77
N ASP A 36 -1.76 -9.16 -18.76
CA ASP A 36 -0.97 -8.39 -19.74
C ASP A 36 0.49 -8.15 -19.31
N GLY A 37 0.86 -8.53 -18.09
CA GLY A 37 2.21 -8.37 -17.54
C GLY A 37 3.19 -9.48 -17.92
N VAL A 38 2.78 -10.48 -18.70
CA VAL A 38 3.64 -11.60 -19.13
C VAL A 38 4.26 -11.27 -20.51
N ALA A 39 5.56 -10.96 -20.56
CA ALA A 39 6.22 -10.46 -21.78
C ALA A 39 6.93 -11.55 -22.61
N VAL A 40 6.79 -12.82 -22.22
CA VAL A 40 7.43 -13.97 -22.88
C VAL A 40 6.47 -15.13 -23.06
N GLN A 41 6.80 -16.05 -23.96
CA GLN A 41 6.00 -17.24 -24.26
C GLN A 41 6.78 -18.52 -24.01
N VAL A 42 6.06 -19.63 -23.78
CA VAL A 42 6.67 -20.95 -23.62
C VAL A 42 7.49 -21.30 -24.86
N GLY A 43 8.75 -21.70 -24.65
CA GLY A 43 9.72 -21.99 -25.70
C GLY A 43 10.72 -20.87 -25.96
N ASP A 44 10.49 -19.66 -25.44
CA ASP A 44 11.42 -18.55 -25.63
C ASP A 44 12.77 -18.83 -24.95
N THR A 45 13.85 -18.42 -25.61
CA THR A 45 15.17 -18.34 -24.97
C THR A 45 15.42 -16.90 -24.57
N VAL A 46 15.65 -16.67 -23.28
CA VAL A 46 15.84 -15.34 -22.71
C VAL A 46 17.31 -15.12 -22.34
N THR A 47 17.78 -13.87 -22.43
CA THR A 47 19.13 -13.48 -22.02
C THR A 47 19.12 -12.67 -20.72
N ALA A 48 20.24 -12.64 -20.00
CA ALA A 48 20.35 -11.84 -18.79
C ALA A 48 20.11 -10.35 -19.09
N GLY A 49 19.24 -9.72 -18.30
CA GLY A 49 18.82 -8.33 -18.48
C GLY A 49 17.67 -8.10 -19.46
N GLN A 50 17.16 -9.17 -20.09
CA GLN A 50 15.92 -9.09 -20.87
C GLN A 50 14.72 -8.88 -19.94
N HIS A 51 13.83 -7.96 -20.32
CA HIS A 51 12.55 -7.81 -19.66
C HIS A 51 11.65 -9.00 -20.00
N ILE A 52 11.19 -9.73 -18.97
CA ILE A 52 10.39 -10.95 -19.13
C ILE A 52 8.95 -10.80 -18.62
N GLY A 53 8.67 -9.83 -17.75
CA GLY A 53 7.34 -9.56 -17.23
C GLY A 53 7.32 -8.41 -16.22
N GLU A 54 6.14 -7.86 -15.99
CA GLU A 54 5.87 -6.68 -15.17
C GLU A 54 5.55 -7.05 -13.71
N VAL A 55 5.82 -6.14 -12.79
CA VAL A 55 5.37 -6.29 -11.39
C VAL A 55 3.86 -6.11 -11.34
N GLY A 56 3.16 -7.13 -10.84
CA GLY A 56 1.71 -7.10 -10.67
C GLY A 56 1.27 -7.41 -9.25
N ASN A 57 -0.05 -7.51 -9.07
CA ASN A 57 -0.70 -7.89 -7.80
C ASN A 57 -1.80 -8.93 -8.06
N ASN A 58 -1.56 -9.87 -8.97
CA ASN A 58 -2.53 -10.88 -9.37
C ASN A 58 -2.44 -12.15 -8.51
N GLY A 59 -3.48 -12.98 -8.52
CA GLY A 59 -3.51 -14.22 -7.74
C GLY A 59 -3.64 -13.97 -6.24
N GLN A 60 -2.89 -14.71 -5.42
CA GLN A 60 -2.91 -14.58 -3.95
C GLN A 60 -1.91 -13.53 -3.45
N SER A 61 -1.81 -12.41 -4.18
CA SER A 61 -0.94 -11.29 -3.82
C SER A 61 -1.72 -10.25 -3.00
N THR A 62 -1.05 -9.65 -2.01
CA THR A 62 -1.65 -8.65 -1.09
C THR A 62 -1.17 -7.22 -1.35
N GLY A 63 -0.30 -7.04 -2.35
CA GLY A 63 0.22 -5.76 -2.82
C GLY A 63 1.14 -5.99 -4.04
N ALA A 64 1.36 -4.97 -4.85
CA ALA A 64 2.22 -5.11 -6.03
C ALA A 64 3.66 -5.43 -5.62
N HIS A 65 4.18 -6.61 -6.00
CA HIS A 65 5.53 -7.06 -5.68
C HIS A 65 6.04 -8.12 -6.67
N LEU A 66 7.35 -8.34 -6.67
CA LEU A 66 7.98 -9.43 -7.41
C LEU A 66 7.98 -10.71 -6.56
N HIS A 67 7.23 -11.73 -6.97
CA HIS A 67 7.39 -13.08 -6.43
C HIS A 67 8.49 -13.81 -7.21
N PHE A 68 9.52 -14.28 -6.52
CA PHE A 68 10.71 -14.90 -7.15
C PHE A 68 11.11 -16.19 -6.43
N GLU A 69 11.35 -17.26 -7.18
CA GLU A 69 11.81 -18.56 -6.65
C GLU A 69 12.99 -19.11 -7.45
N VAL A 70 13.81 -19.96 -6.80
CA VAL A 70 14.87 -20.74 -7.44
C VAL A 70 14.73 -22.21 -7.08
N TRP A 71 14.79 -23.09 -8.08
CA TRP A 71 14.61 -24.54 -7.92
C TRP A 71 15.79 -25.31 -8.50
N GLU A 72 16.46 -26.17 -7.72
CA GLU A 72 17.44 -27.14 -8.22
C GLU A 72 16.71 -28.39 -8.73
N GLY A 73 17.07 -28.90 -9.91
CA GLY A 73 16.37 -30.04 -10.52
C GLY A 73 15.17 -29.67 -11.38
N GLY A 74 14.74 -28.39 -11.35
CA GLY A 74 13.69 -27.83 -12.19
C GLY A 74 12.28 -27.89 -11.57
N ARG A 75 11.54 -26.77 -11.61
CA ARG A 75 10.26 -26.58 -10.92
C ARG A 75 9.18 -27.59 -11.33
N LEU A 76 9.10 -27.86 -12.63
CA LEU A 76 8.11 -28.77 -13.22
C LEU A 76 8.63 -30.21 -13.39
N ALA A 77 9.91 -30.45 -13.10
CA ALA A 77 10.56 -31.75 -13.19
C ALA A 77 10.67 -32.47 -11.82
N GLY A 78 10.04 -31.91 -10.78
CA GLY A 78 10.09 -32.47 -9.42
C GLY A 78 11.37 -32.10 -8.67
N GLY A 79 12.03 -31.00 -9.05
CA GLY A 79 13.14 -30.42 -8.32
C GLY A 79 12.75 -29.91 -6.92
N THR A 80 13.71 -29.33 -6.23
CA THR A 80 13.57 -28.81 -4.87
C THR A 80 13.77 -27.30 -4.86
N GLU A 81 12.92 -26.58 -4.11
CA GLU A 81 13.11 -25.17 -3.83
C GLU A 81 14.41 -24.94 -3.07
N THR A 82 15.08 -23.84 -3.37
CA THR A 82 16.34 -23.44 -2.74
C THR A 82 16.26 -21.97 -2.40
N ASP A 83 17.00 -21.55 -1.36
CA ASP A 83 17.11 -20.14 -0.99
C ASP A 83 17.60 -19.30 -2.20
N PRO A 84 16.81 -18.32 -2.68
CA PRO A 84 17.21 -17.44 -3.77
C PRO A 84 18.30 -16.44 -3.38
N GLN A 85 18.50 -16.15 -2.09
CA GLN A 85 19.36 -15.07 -1.63
C GLN A 85 20.82 -15.17 -2.15
N PRO A 86 21.48 -16.35 -2.14
CA PRO A 86 22.84 -16.48 -2.69
C PRO A 86 22.95 -16.19 -4.18
N TRP A 87 21.84 -16.27 -4.93
CA TRP A 87 21.79 -15.90 -6.35
C TRP A 87 21.62 -14.40 -6.51
N LEU A 88 20.77 -13.79 -5.69
CA LEU A 88 20.51 -12.34 -5.68
C LEU A 88 21.75 -11.55 -5.21
N ASP A 89 22.48 -12.03 -4.20
CA ASP A 89 23.71 -11.38 -3.69
C ASP A 89 24.81 -11.27 -4.76
N ARG A 90 24.79 -12.19 -5.74
CA ARG A 90 25.74 -12.22 -6.87
C ARG A 90 25.15 -11.63 -8.14
N ALA A 91 23.88 -11.25 -8.13
CA ALA A 91 23.21 -10.69 -9.28
C ALA A 91 23.73 -9.28 -9.54
N VAL A 92 23.95 -8.97 -10.81
CA VAL A 92 24.36 -7.65 -11.28
C VAL A 92 23.17 -6.98 -11.94
N ASN A 93 23.02 -5.67 -11.75
CA ASN A 93 21.91 -4.93 -12.36
C ASN A 93 21.94 -5.13 -13.89
N PRO A 94 20.78 -5.36 -14.53
CA PRO A 94 20.68 -5.42 -15.99
C PRO A 94 21.44 -4.27 -16.66
N GLY A 95 22.37 -4.58 -17.56
CA GLY A 95 23.19 -3.58 -18.27
C GLY A 95 24.47 -3.13 -17.56
N SER A 96 24.76 -3.60 -16.34
CA SER A 96 26.01 -3.26 -15.61
C SER A 96 27.25 -4.08 -16.04
N GLY A 97 27.20 -4.72 -17.20
CA GLY A 97 28.32 -5.46 -17.76
C GLY A 97 29.48 -4.55 -18.20
N GLY A 98 30.41 -4.26 -17.29
CA GLY A 98 31.79 -3.90 -17.63
C GLY A 98 32.51 -2.90 -16.72
N SER A 99 33.11 -3.42 -15.64
CA SER A 99 34.46 -3.10 -15.08
C SER A 99 34.45 -2.94 -13.55
N ALA A 100 35.26 -3.77 -12.87
CA ALA A 100 35.61 -3.68 -11.46
C ALA A 100 36.89 -2.81 -11.26
N PRO A 101 37.43 -2.66 -10.03
CA PRO A 101 36.92 -1.89 -8.89
C PRO A 101 37.96 -0.83 -8.41
N ASP A 102 37.69 -0.21 -7.26
CA ASP A 102 38.50 0.70 -6.43
C ASP A 102 38.33 2.22 -6.63
N ALA A 103 37.71 2.87 -5.63
CA ALA A 103 38.46 3.69 -4.67
C ALA A 103 37.53 4.20 -3.55
N GLN A 104 37.96 3.95 -2.31
CA GLN A 104 37.55 4.69 -1.13
C GLN A 104 37.79 6.18 -1.33
N ASP A 105 36.86 7.05 -0.91
CA ASP A 105 37.22 8.04 0.10
C ASP A 105 35.99 8.60 0.82
N SER A 106 36.16 8.66 2.13
CA SER A 106 35.44 9.48 3.09
C SER A 106 35.54 10.96 2.74
N ASP A 107 34.43 11.71 2.84
CA ASP A 107 34.49 12.92 3.67
C ASP A 107 33.11 13.39 4.16
N THR A 108 33.13 13.75 5.42
CA THR A 108 32.05 14.32 6.23
C THR A 108 32.07 15.84 6.13
N THR A 109 30.94 16.48 5.89
CA THR A 109 30.64 17.82 6.47
C THR A 109 29.13 18.12 6.42
N PRO A 110 28.59 18.86 7.41
CA PRO A 110 27.18 18.83 7.76
C PRO A 110 26.36 19.85 6.95
N SER A 111 25.17 19.45 6.51
CA SER A 111 24.20 20.34 5.86
C SER A 111 23.42 21.17 6.90
N PRO A 112 23.15 22.46 6.64
CA PRO A 112 22.47 23.35 7.57
C PRO A 112 20.97 23.07 7.61
N SER A 113 20.41 23.20 8.82
CA SER A 113 19.00 23.09 9.16
C SER A 113 18.13 24.07 8.38
N SER A 114 17.14 23.55 7.66
CA SER A 114 16.05 24.33 7.07
C SER A 114 14.84 24.38 8.02
N PRO A 115 14.08 25.49 8.03
CA PRO A 115 13.13 25.83 9.08
C PRO A 115 11.80 25.06 9.01
N LYS A 116 11.25 24.78 10.19
CA LYS A 116 9.92 24.19 10.44
C LYS A 116 8.82 25.02 9.76
N ARG A 117 8.14 24.44 8.77
CA ARG A 117 6.98 25.03 8.09
C ARG A 117 5.72 24.87 8.97
N PRO A 118 4.85 25.89 9.10
CA PRO A 118 3.60 25.77 9.84
C PRO A 118 2.63 24.80 9.14
N ALA A 119 1.89 24.02 9.94
CA ALA A 119 0.79 23.19 9.48
C ALA A 119 -0.32 24.09 8.86
N PRO A 120 -0.95 23.71 7.73
CA PRO A 120 -2.12 24.42 7.25
C PRO A 120 -3.33 24.11 8.17
N PRO A 121 -4.24 25.08 8.40
CA PRO A 121 -5.37 24.92 9.30
C PRO A 121 -6.45 24.00 8.71
N SER A 122 -7.15 23.29 9.60
CA SER A 122 -8.34 22.49 9.33
C SER A 122 -9.54 23.36 8.89
N GLY A 123 -10.33 22.84 7.94
CA GLY A 123 -11.74 23.19 7.73
C GLY A 123 -12.12 24.49 7.00
N GLY A 124 -11.19 25.17 6.30
CA GLY A 124 -11.47 26.42 5.58
C GLY A 124 -11.72 26.25 4.07
N GLU A 125 -12.24 27.29 3.41
CA GLU A 125 -12.27 27.39 1.94
C GLU A 125 -10.86 27.17 1.37
N MET A 126 -10.71 26.24 0.41
CA MET A 126 -9.44 25.98 -0.25
C MET A 126 -8.89 27.26 -0.89
N PRO A 127 -7.69 27.72 -0.48
CA PRO A 127 -7.14 28.98 -0.94
C PRO A 127 -6.83 28.93 -2.44
N ASP A 128 -6.91 30.09 -3.10
CA ASP A 128 -6.32 30.22 -4.44
C ASP A 128 -4.80 30.07 -4.36
N SER A 129 -4.16 29.61 -5.43
CA SER A 129 -2.71 29.45 -5.47
C SER A 129 -2.14 29.95 -6.80
N ASP A 130 -1.04 30.69 -6.69
CA ASP A 130 -0.14 31.11 -7.76
C ASP A 130 0.55 29.96 -8.49
N LYS A 131 0.54 28.76 -7.90
CA LYS A 131 1.02 27.51 -8.53
C LYS A 131 0.13 27.03 -9.66
N ILE A 132 -1.15 27.45 -9.67
CA ILE A 132 -2.15 27.04 -10.65
C ILE A 132 -2.05 27.97 -11.86
N GLN A 133 -1.56 27.44 -12.98
CA GLN A 133 -1.37 28.18 -14.22
C GLN A 133 -2.55 27.97 -15.17
N SER A 134 -2.79 28.97 -16.02
CA SER A 134 -3.86 28.94 -17.04
C SER A 134 -5.24 28.60 -16.48
N LYS A 135 -5.69 29.37 -15.48
CA LYS A 135 -6.92 29.10 -14.72
C LYS A 135 -8.20 29.63 -15.38
N GLU A 136 -8.09 30.38 -16.47
CA GLU A 136 -9.14 31.25 -17.00
C GLU A 136 -10.39 30.48 -17.47
N ASN A 137 -10.25 29.21 -17.83
CA ASN A 137 -11.35 28.37 -18.29
C ASN A 137 -11.40 27.00 -17.61
N LEU A 138 -10.72 26.82 -16.47
CA LEU A 138 -10.86 25.60 -15.69
C LEU A 138 -12.28 25.49 -15.13
N GLN A 139 -12.77 24.25 -15.03
CA GLN A 139 -14.04 23.94 -14.41
C GLN A 139 -13.92 23.87 -12.89
N VAL A 140 -15.06 23.96 -12.19
CA VAL A 140 -15.11 23.98 -10.72
C VAL A 140 -14.32 22.83 -10.10
N ASP A 141 -14.54 21.59 -10.56
CA ASP A 141 -13.88 20.41 -9.99
C ASP A 141 -12.38 20.32 -10.31
N SER A 142 -11.94 20.79 -11.48
CA SER A 142 -10.51 20.90 -11.81
C SER A 142 -9.81 21.91 -10.89
N ILE A 143 -10.49 23.00 -10.54
CA ILE A 143 -9.98 23.98 -9.58
C ILE A 143 -9.94 23.38 -8.16
N ARG A 144 -10.92 22.56 -7.77
CA ARG A 144 -10.92 21.84 -6.48
C ARG A 144 -9.71 20.92 -6.36
N VAL A 145 -9.43 20.11 -7.39
CA VAL A 145 -8.23 19.25 -7.44
C VAL A 145 -6.96 20.10 -7.31
N ALA A 146 -6.81 21.12 -8.15
CA ALA A 146 -5.60 21.94 -8.18
C ALA A 146 -5.34 22.66 -6.84
N ARG A 147 -6.38 23.22 -6.20
CA ARG A 147 -6.24 23.90 -4.91
C ARG A 147 -5.96 22.94 -3.77
N ALA A 148 -6.63 21.79 -3.73
CA ALA A 148 -6.36 20.76 -2.72
C ALA A 148 -4.91 20.29 -2.79
N VAL A 149 -4.41 20.03 -4.01
CA VAL A 149 -3.03 19.60 -4.23
C VAL A 149 -2.04 20.71 -3.87
N ALA A 150 -2.28 21.96 -4.29
CA ALA A 150 -1.42 23.09 -3.96
C ALA A 150 -1.32 23.35 -2.45
N GLN A 151 -2.43 23.16 -1.73
CA GLN A 151 -2.50 23.28 -0.27
C GLN A 151 -1.76 22.13 0.43
N ARG A 152 -2.00 20.88 0.00
CA ARG A 152 -1.50 19.65 0.67
C ARG A 152 -0.04 19.32 0.33
N PHE A 153 0.37 19.55 -0.91
CA PHE A 153 1.69 19.15 -1.41
C PHE A 153 2.54 20.39 -1.74
N PRO A 154 3.20 20.98 -0.74
CA PRO A 154 3.88 22.26 -0.91
C PRO A 154 5.10 22.21 -1.83
N SER A 155 5.67 21.02 -2.05
CA SER A 155 6.76 20.76 -2.98
C SER A 155 6.35 20.91 -4.45
N VAL A 156 5.07 20.73 -4.78
CA VAL A 156 4.54 21.03 -6.12
C VAL A 156 4.61 22.54 -6.33
N GLN A 157 5.33 22.99 -7.37
CA GLN A 157 5.45 24.42 -7.69
C GLN A 157 4.59 24.84 -8.88
N THR A 158 4.22 23.90 -9.74
CA THR A 158 3.49 24.16 -10.98
C THR A 158 2.36 23.15 -11.16
N ILE A 159 1.15 23.66 -11.37
CA ILE A 159 -0.01 22.87 -11.79
C ILE A 159 -0.51 23.50 -13.11
N GLY A 160 -0.34 22.78 -14.20
CA GLY A 160 -0.84 23.16 -15.52
C GLY A 160 -2.36 22.99 -15.61
N GLY A 161 -3.02 23.84 -16.39
CA GLY A 161 -4.47 23.87 -16.50
C GLY A 161 -4.96 23.98 -17.94
N TRP A 162 -5.86 24.92 -18.19
CA TRP A 162 -6.53 25.08 -19.47
C TRP A 162 -5.58 25.52 -20.59
N ARG A 163 -5.81 25.03 -21.81
CA ARG A 163 -5.16 25.51 -23.03
C ARG A 163 -6.13 25.39 -24.21
N PRO A 164 -6.18 26.38 -25.13
CA PRO A 164 -7.23 26.45 -26.17
C PRO A 164 -7.11 25.38 -27.25
N VAL A 165 -5.93 24.78 -27.43
CA VAL A 165 -5.67 23.72 -28.42
C VAL A 165 -4.84 22.65 -27.73
N ASP A 166 -5.26 21.40 -27.88
CA ASP A 166 -4.56 20.22 -27.38
C ASP A 166 -4.94 19.00 -28.23
N ALA A 167 -4.17 17.91 -28.12
CA ALA A 167 -4.42 16.66 -28.81
C ALA A 167 -5.72 15.97 -28.33
N TYR A 168 -6.14 16.23 -27.09
CA TYR A 168 -7.33 15.68 -26.47
C TYR A 168 -8.22 16.80 -25.89
N PRO A 169 -9.54 16.58 -25.74
CA PRO A 169 -10.47 17.63 -25.37
C PRO A 169 -10.40 18.06 -23.89
N ASP A 170 -9.64 17.38 -23.04
CA ASP A 170 -9.75 17.55 -21.59
C ASP A 170 -9.18 18.87 -21.09
N HIS A 171 -8.01 19.30 -21.58
CA HIS A 171 -7.51 20.64 -21.28
C HIS A 171 -8.29 21.75 -22.00
N PRO A 172 -8.66 21.64 -23.29
CA PRO A 172 -9.50 22.64 -23.96
C PRO A 172 -10.89 22.83 -23.35
N SER A 173 -11.48 21.77 -22.80
CA SER A 173 -12.76 21.84 -22.07
C SER A 173 -12.62 22.32 -20.62
N GLY A 174 -11.37 22.48 -20.14
CA GLY A 174 -11.06 22.95 -18.80
C GLY A 174 -11.26 21.90 -17.71
N ARG A 175 -11.34 20.60 -18.07
CA ARG A 175 -11.53 19.49 -17.12
C ARG A 175 -10.23 18.89 -16.60
N ALA A 176 -9.11 19.12 -17.28
CA ALA A 176 -7.84 18.52 -16.90
C ALA A 176 -6.89 19.48 -16.17
N VAL A 177 -6.09 18.90 -15.27
CA VAL A 177 -4.93 19.55 -14.64
C VAL A 177 -3.72 18.63 -14.67
N ASP A 178 -2.54 19.22 -14.89
CA ASP A 178 -1.25 18.53 -14.92
C ASP A 178 -0.43 18.94 -13.70
N ILE A 179 -0.27 18.04 -12.73
CA ILE A 179 0.45 18.32 -11.48
C ILE A 179 1.93 17.96 -11.68
N MET A 180 2.77 18.98 -11.90
CA MET A 180 4.18 18.78 -12.21
C MET A 180 4.95 18.25 -10.99
N ILE A 181 5.70 17.19 -11.19
CA ILE A 181 6.50 16.53 -10.15
C ILE A 181 7.95 17.04 -10.22
N PRO A 182 8.46 17.73 -9.19
CA PRO A 182 9.87 18.09 -9.13
C PRO A 182 10.74 16.84 -9.07
N ASP A 183 11.88 16.87 -9.76
CA ASP A 183 12.87 15.78 -9.80
C ASP A 183 12.25 14.40 -10.05
N TYR A 184 11.30 14.32 -10.99
CA TYR A 184 10.43 13.16 -11.23
C TYR A 184 11.16 11.84 -11.56
N GLU A 185 12.43 11.91 -11.98
CA GLU A 185 13.26 10.73 -12.23
C GLU A 185 13.78 10.11 -10.93
N SER A 186 13.93 10.91 -9.87
CA SER A 186 14.43 10.51 -8.56
C SER A 186 13.43 9.64 -7.79
N GLY A 187 13.92 8.91 -6.77
CA GLY A 187 13.05 8.16 -5.87
C GLY A 187 12.06 9.05 -5.12
N GLU A 188 12.51 10.22 -4.66
CA GLU A 188 11.67 11.20 -3.94
C GLU A 188 10.59 11.80 -4.83
N GLY A 189 10.92 12.14 -6.08
CA GLY A 189 9.96 12.62 -7.06
C GLY A 189 8.90 11.57 -7.39
N ARG A 190 9.31 10.31 -7.61
CA ARG A 190 8.38 9.19 -7.83
C ARG A 190 7.44 8.98 -6.64
N GLU A 191 7.96 9.04 -5.42
CA GLU A 191 7.15 8.90 -4.22
C GLU A 191 6.18 10.07 -4.02
N LEU A 192 6.62 11.31 -4.29
CA LEU A 192 5.74 12.47 -4.30
C LEU A 192 4.58 12.29 -5.29
N GLY A 193 4.86 11.85 -6.52
CA GLY A 193 3.83 11.54 -7.51
C GLY A 193 2.90 10.42 -7.07
N ASN A 194 3.42 9.36 -6.45
CA ASN A 194 2.61 8.28 -5.88
C ASN A 194 1.66 8.76 -4.78
N ARG A 195 2.14 9.59 -3.84
CA ARG A 195 1.31 10.16 -2.77
C ARG A 195 0.21 11.06 -3.32
N ILE A 196 0.52 11.89 -4.33
CA ILE A 196 -0.47 12.75 -4.99
C ILE A 196 -1.54 11.89 -5.69
N LYS A 197 -1.11 10.92 -6.51
CA LYS A 197 -2.02 9.99 -7.19
C LYS A 197 -2.90 9.24 -6.18
N ASN A 198 -2.32 8.72 -5.09
CA ASN A 198 -3.07 7.99 -4.06
C ASN A 198 -4.07 8.90 -3.33
N TYR A 199 -3.66 10.11 -2.94
CA TYR A 199 -4.56 11.09 -2.32
C TYR A 199 -5.77 11.38 -3.20
N LEU A 200 -5.55 11.61 -4.49
CA LEU A 200 -6.62 11.89 -5.44
C LEU A 200 -7.49 10.66 -5.72
N LEU A 201 -6.90 9.47 -5.79
CA LEU A 201 -7.64 8.22 -5.97
C LEU A 201 -8.56 7.93 -4.78
N THR A 202 -8.06 8.09 -3.56
CA THR A 202 -8.83 7.90 -2.31
C THR A 202 -10.01 8.86 -2.23
N HIS A 203 -9.88 10.06 -2.78
CA HIS A 203 -10.92 11.09 -2.75
C HIS A 203 -11.57 11.32 -4.12
N ARG A 204 -11.52 10.33 -5.02
CA ARG A 204 -11.96 10.48 -6.42
C ARG A 204 -13.42 10.91 -6.55
N GLU A 205 -14.28 10.42 -5.67
CA GLU A 205 -15.70 10.79 -5.64
C GLU A 205 -15.90 12.24 -5.21
N PHE A 206 -15.15 12.69 -4.19
CA PHE A 206 -15.20 14.08 -3.75
C PHE A 206 -14.81 15.05 -4.87
N PHE A 207 -13.78 14.69 -5.64
CA PHE A 207 -13.26 15.50 -6.73
C PHE A 207 -13.95 15.26 -8.08
N ASN A 208 -14.92 14.34 -8.17
CA ASN A 208 -15.53 13.89 -9.43
C ASN A 208 -14.49 13.53 -10.50
N ILE A 209 -13.43 12.82 -10.12
CA ILE A 209 -12.39 12.39 -11.07
C ILE A 209 -13.01 11.39 -12.05
N GLU A 210 -12.72 11.57 -13.33
CA GLU A 210 -13.09 10.65 -14.41
C GLU A 210 -11.95 9.66 -14.68
N TYR A 211 -10.71 10.15 -14.74
CA TYR A 211 -9.50 9.32 -14.78
C TYR A 211 -8.25 10.11 -14.39
N MET A 212 -7.18 9.38 -14.12
CA MET A 212 -5.83 9.93 -13.93
C MET A 212 -4.81 9.21 -14.81
N ILE A 213 -3.67 9.84 -15.04
CA ILE A 213 -2.51 9.20 -15.65
C ILE A 213 -1.28 9.52 -14.82
N TRP A 214 -0.52 8.48 -14.45
CA TRP A 214 0.77 8.65 -13.79
C TRP A 214 1.73 7.57 -14.28
N ARG A 215 2.89 8.00 -14.79
CA ARG A 215 3.96 7.13 -15.32
C ARG A 215 3.41 6.08 -16.28
N GLN A 216 2.72 6.58 -17.31
CA GLN A 216 2.15 5.80 -18.41
C GLN A 216 1.03 4.83 -18.00
N MET A 217 0.52 4.91 -16.77
CA MET A 217 -0.65 4.16 -16.34
C MET A 217 -1.89 5.05 -16.41
N TYR A 218 -2.84 4.70 -17.28
CA TYR A 218 -4.19 5.24 -17.28
C TYR A 218 -5.00 4.57 -16.16
N ILE A 219 -5.65 5.37 -15.33
CA ILE A 219 -6.35 4.94 -14.12
C ILE A 219 -7.76 5.55 -14.19
N PRO A 220 -8.77 4.85 -14.71
CA PRO A 220 -10.13 5.37 -14.73
C PRO A 220 -10.71 5.37 -13.32
N ALA A 221 -11.67 6.27 -13.07
CA ALA A 221 -12.40 6.30 -11.80
C ALA A 221 -13.26 5.05 -11.62
N GLU A 222 -13.76 4.49 -12.73
CA GLU A 222 -14.49 3.24 -12.80
C GLU A 222 -13.82 2.31 -13.81
N GLY A 223 -13.58 1.06 -13.43
CA GLY A 223 -12.92 0.08 -14.29
C GLY A 223 -11.45 -0.16 -13.93
N GLN A 224 -10.78 -0.96 -14.75
CA GLN A 224 -9.42 -1.39 -14.48
C GLN A 224 -8.40 -0.38 -15.05
N PRO A 225 -7.33 -0.07 -14.29
CA PRO A 225 -6.19 0.65 -14.85
C PRO A 225 -5.55 -0.10 -16.01
N ASN A 226 -5.01 0.62 -16.98
CA ASN A 226 -4.31 0.04 -18.12
C ASN A 226 -3.10 0.87 -18.51
N GLN A 227 -2.11 0.21 -19.10
CA GLN A 227 -0.92 0.89 -19.61
C GLN A 227 -1.26 1.65 -20.90
N MET A 228 -0.72 2.85 -21.02
CA MET A 228 -0.81 3.66 -22.23
C MET A 228 0.30 3.27 -23.22
N PRO A 229 0.07 3.42 -24.53
CA PRO A 229 1.15 3.33 -25.51
C PRO A 229 2.25 4.33 -25.18
N ASP A 230 3.51 3.94 -25.39
CA ASP A 230 4.64 4.85 -25.33
C ASP A 230 4.51 5.89 -26.45
N ARG A 231 4.48 7.16 -26.07
CA ARG A 231 4.33 8.32 -26.96
C ARG A 231 5.65 9.04 -27.22
N GLY A 232 6.75 8.61 -26.61
CA GLY A 232 8.12 8.99 -26.94
C GLY A 232 8.83 9.87 -25.92
N THR A 233 8.12 10.78 -25.23
CA THR A 233 8.74 11.67 -24.23
C THR A 233 8.21 11.42 -22.81
N PRO A 234 9.00 11.73 -21.76
CA PRO A 234 8.53 11.66 -20.38
C PRO A 234 7.22 12.44 -20.16
N THR A 235 7.07 13.61 -20.79
CA THR A 235 5.85 14.41 -20.72
C THR A 235 4.68 13.70 -21.39
N GLU A 236 4.82 13.22 -22.63
CA GLU A 236 3.70 12.53 -23.30
C GLU A 236 3.32 11.20 -22.62
N ASN A 237 4.26 10.58 -21.91
CA ASN A 237 4.06 9.38 -21.09
C ASN A 237 3.72 9.69 -19.63
N HIS A 238 3.57 10.96 -19.25
CA HIS A 238 3.15 11.37 -17.90
C HIS A 238 4.10 10.89 -16.79
N PHE A 239 5.41 10.84 -17.08
CA PHE A 239 6.44 10.51 -16.09
C PHE A 239 6.82 11.70 -15.22
N ASP A 240 6.65 12.92 -15.74
CA ASP A 240 7.02 14.19 -15.09
C ASP A 240 5.83 14.92 -14.45
N HIS A 241 4.61 14.44 -14.64
CA HIS A 241 3.41 14.99 -14.02
C HIS A 241 2.32 13.94 -13.78
N VAL A 242 1.53 14.13 -12.72
CA VAL A 242 0.27 13.41 -12.53
C VAL A 242 -0.83 14.18 -13.27
N HIS A 243 -1.40 13.57 -14.30
CA HIS A 243 -2.54 14.14 -15.03
C HIS A 243 -3.84 13.67 -14.41
N VAL A 244 -4.79 14.59 -14.24
CA VAL A 244 -6.11 14.30 -13.67
C VAL A 244 -7.16 14.94 -14.56
N THR A 245 -8.12 14.14 -15.02
CA THR A 245 -9.33 14.61 -15.69
C THR A 245 -10.53 14.36 -14.79
N VAL A 246 -11.36 15.37 -14.59
CA VAL A 246 -12.63 15.27 -13.87
C VAL A 246 -13.80 15.19 -14.85
N VAL A 247 -14.93 14.64 -14.41
CA VAL A 247 -16.21 14.68 -15.17
C VAL A 247 -16.59 16.12 -15.52
N GLY A 248 -16.22 17.05 -14.63
CA GLY A 248 -16.42 18.49 -14.75
C GLY A 248 -17.45 19.00 -13.74
N GLY A 249 -17.51 20.32 -13.60
CA GLY A 249 -18.43 21.00 -12.68
C GLY A 249 -19.00 22.30 -13.27
N GLY A 250 -18.83 22.50 -14.58
CA GLY A 250 -19.16 23.75 -15.26
C GLY A 250 -18.15 24.86 -14.99
N LYS A 251 -18.37 26.02 -15.64
CA LYS A 251 -17.53 27.20 -15.40
C LYS A 251 -17.83 27.81 -14.03
N PRO A 252 -16.83 28.25 -13.27
CA PRO A 252 -17.04 28.94 -12.00
C PRO A 252 -17.94 30.17 -12.14
N THR A 253 -18.82 30.38 -11.16
CA THR A 253 -19.53 31.66 -10.99
C THR A 253 -18.66 32.66 -10.23
N SER A 254 -19.02 33.95 -10.28
CA SER A 254 -18.29 35.01 -9.57
C SER A 254 -18.26 34.86 -8.04
N ASP A 255 -19.23 34.13 -7.49
CA ASP A 255 -19.40 33.82 -6.08
C ASP A 255 -19.06 32.37 -5.72
N GLN A 256 -18.42 31.64 -6.66
CA GLN A 256 -18.11 30.22 -6.50
C GLN A 256 -17.29 29.94 -5.23
N ARG A 257 -17.74 28.94 -4.48
CA ARG A 257 -17.03 28.35 -3.34
C ARG A 257 -16.58 26.94 -3.70
N TYR A 258 -15.37 26.60 -3.30
CA TYR A 258 -14.70 25.34 -3.60
C TYR A 258 -14.66 24.39 -2.41
N GLY A 259 -15.08 24.87 -1.23
CA GLY A 259 -15.16 24.07 -0.01
C GLY A 259 -13.78 23.77 0.56
N SER A 260 -13.73 22.85 1.51
CA SER A 260 -12.50 22.41 2.17
C SER A 260 -11.89 21.20 1.48
N ALA A 261 -10.57 21.14 1.41
CA ALA A 261 -9.88 19.95 0.92
C ALA A 261 -10.16 18.77 1.86
N PRO A 262 -10.43 17.57 1.35
CA PRO A 262 -10.57 16.39 2.19
C PRO A 262 -9.23 16.07 2.84
N THR A 263 -9.27 15.75 4.12
CA THR A 263 -8.12 15.30 4.90
C THR A 263 -8.08 13.78 4.90
N ASP A 264 -6.87 13.22 4.93
CA ASP A 264 -6.65 11.77 5.07
C ASP A 264 -6.91 11.36 6.53
N GLY A 265 -8.13 11.55 7.05
CA GLY A 265 -8.62 11.02 8.33
C GLY A 265 -7.78 11.27 9.61
N ALA A 266 -6.71 12.06 9.57
CA ALA A 266 -5.70 12.13 10.63
C ALA A 266 -5.49 13.53 11.23
N ASP A 267 -6.30 14.53 10.86
CA ASP A 267 -6.17 15.90 11.36
C ASP A 267 -7.53 16.48 11.78
N ASP A 268 -8.08 15.99 12.89
CA ASP A 268 -8.88 16.85 13.78
C ASP A 268 -8.79 16.34 15.23
N SER A 269 -7.79 16.83 15.96
CA SER A 269 -7.84 16.88 17.42
C SER A 269 -7.82 18.35 17.83
N SER A 270 -9.00 18.97 17.80
CA SER A 270 -9.26 20.12 18.66
C SER A 270 -10.55 19.88 19.44
N GLU A 271 -10.36 19.70 20.75
CA GLU A 271 -11.43 19.68 21.73
C GLU A 271 -12.32 20.92 21.57
N THR A 272 -13.60 20.72 21.28
CA THR A 272 -14.65 21.52 21.92
C THR A 272 -15.85 20.64 22.24
N SER A 273 -16.20 20.60 23.52
CA SER A 273 -17.48 20.10 24.03
C SER A 273 -18.65 20.73 23.28
N GLY A 274 -19.48 19.89 22.68
CA GLY A 274 -20.72 20.32 22.03
C GLY A 274 -21.57 19.10 21.66
N THR A 275 -22.64 18.89 22.41
CA THR A 275 -23.59 17.79 22.32
C THR A 275 -24.25 17.59 20.94
N ALA A 276 -24.45 16.30 20.62
CA ALA A 276 -25.60 15.68 19.94
C ALA A 276 -25.50 15.34 18.43
N ALA A 277 -25.34 14.03 18.21
CA ALA A 277 -26.17 13.13 17.39
C ALA A 277 -26.03 13.15 15.85
N GLY A 278 -25.56 12.00 15.33
CA GLY A 278 -25.54 11.63 13.91
C GLY A 278 -24.72 10.35 13.69
N GLU A 279 -25.25 9.22 14.16
CA GLU A 279 -24.69 7.87 14.28
C GLU A 279 -23.74 7.35 13.16
N ASP A 280 -22.54 6.97 13.61
CA ASP A 280 -21.59 6.03 13.04
C ASP A 280 -22.20 4.61 12.91
N CYS A 281 -22.00 3.95 11.77
CA CYS A 281 -22.23 2.51 11.62
C CYS A 281 -21.01 1.65 12.04
N ALA A 282 -20.07 2.19 12.82
CA ALA A 282 -18.91 1.44 13.33
C ALA A 282 -18.86 1.51 14.86
N PRO A 283 -18.77 0.38 15.58
CA PRO A 283 -18.57 0.41 17.02
C PRO A 283 -17.25 1.11 17.35
N ASP A 284 -17.31 2.12 18.21
CA ASP A 284 -16.18 2.72 18.92
C ASP A 284 -15.80 1.78 20.07
N PHE A 285 -14.66 1.08 19.94
CA PHE A 285 -14.18 0.21 21.01
C PHE A 285 -13.45 0.97 22.13
N GLY A 286 -13.15 2.26 21.93
CA GLY A 286 -12.46 3.12 22.88
C GLY A 286 -11.03 2.66 23.22
N HIS A 287 -10.18 3.57 23.70
CA HIS A 287 -8.90 3.17 24.30
C HIS A 287 -9.14 2.50 25.66
N ARG A 288 -9.40 1.19 25.67
CA ARG A 288 -9.50 0.41 26.91
C ARG A 288 -8.11 0.29 27.55
N SER A 289 -8.03 0.65 28.83
CA SER A 289 -6.76 0.66 29.58
C SER A 289 -6.20 -0.75 29.76
N LEU A 290 -4.91 -0.92 29.46
CA LEU A 290 -4.22 -2.21 29.49
C LEU A 290 -3.91 -2.69 30.93
N ASN A 291 -4.31 -3.93 31.25
CA ASN A 291 -3.84 -4.66 32.41
C ASN A 291 -2.54 -5.39 32.05
N THR A 292 -1.42 -4.85 32.52
CA THR A 292 -0.08 -5.31 32.13
C THR A 292 0.44 -6.49 32.94
N GLY A 293 -0.31 -6.99 33.94
CA GLY A 293 0.15 -8.00 34.89
C GLY A 293 0.56 -9.34 34.25
N GLU A 294 -0.13 -9.74 33.18
CA GLU A 294 0.13 -10.99 32.46
C GLU A 294 0.91 -10.78 31.14
N ILE A 295 1.22 -9.53 30.79
CA ILE A 295 1.92 -9.17 29.54
C ILE A 295 3.43 -9.04 29.83
N PRO A 296 4.30 -9.73 29.07
CA PRO A 296 5.75 -9.57 29.15
C PRO A 296 6.19 -8.11 28.99
N GLU A 297 7.19 -7.68 29.76
CA GLU A 297 7.58 -6.27 29.86
C GLU A 297 7.95 -5.66 28.50
N GLU A 298 8.64 -6.45 27.68
CA GLU A 298 9.08 -6.10 26.33
C GLU A 298 7.94 -5.82 25.34
N LEU A 299 6.73 -6.35 25.59
CA LEU A 299 5.57 -6.16 24.72
C LEU A 299 4.64 -5.03 25.17
N ARG A 300 4.66 -4.66 26.46
CA ARG A 300 3.70 -3.71 27.04
C ARG A 300 3.62 -2.39 26.28
N LYS A 301 4.79 -1.80 25.99
CA LYS A 301 4.89 -0.54 25.25
C LYS A 301 4.28 -0.66 23.86
N TRP A 302 4.59 -1.74 23.14
CA TRP A 302 4.18 -1.91 21.75
C TRP A 302 2.72 -2.29 21.62
N ILE A 303 2.16 -3.01 22.59
CA ILE A 303 0.72 -3.29 22.65
C ILE A 303 -0.06 -2.00 22.94
N ASP A 304 0.47 -1.15 23.82
CA ASP A 304 -0.13 0.16 24.10
C ASP A 304 -0.12 1.05 22.86
N LEU A 305 1.04 1.20 22.19
CA LEU A 305 1.17 1.96 20.94
C LEU A 305 0.35 1.35 19.79
N GLY A 306 0.33 0.02 19.67
CA GLY A 306 -0.39 -0.70 18.62
C GLY A 306 -1.90 -0.53 18.74
N GLY A 307 -2.45 -0.56 19.94
CA GLY A 307 -3.86 -0.27 20.22
C GLY A 307 -4.25 1.20 20.05
N GLN A 308 -3.34 2.04 19.55
CA GLN A 308 -3.57 3.43 19.18
C GLN A 308 -3.40 3.69 17.69
N VAL A 309 -3.12 2.65 16.88
CA VAL A 309 -2.90 2.79 15.43
C VAL A 309 -4.19 3.14 14.68
N CYS A 310 -5.34 2.60 15.10
CA CYS A 310 -6.65 2.94 14.56
C CYS A 310 -7.76 2.65 15.58
N ARG A 311 -8.95 3.25 15.38
CA ARG A 311 -10.09 3.11 16.31
C ARG A 311 -10.65 1.69 16.44
N GLN A 312 -10.38 0.82 15.46
CA GLN A 312 -10.90 -0.54 15.40
C GLN A 312 -10.06 -1.54 16.20
N VAL A 313 -8.84 -1.16 16.62
CA VAL A 313 -7.91 -2.02 17.33
C VAL A 313 -7.56 -1.38 18.66
N ASP A 314 -8.04 -1.96 19.76
CA ASP A 314 -7.65 -1.53 21.10
C ASP A 314 -6.51 -2.40 21.68
N SER A 315 -5.84 -1.90 22.71
CA SER A 315 -4.67 -2.58 23.30
C SER A 315 -5.02 -3.95 23.92
N PRO A 316 -6.16 -4.13 24.63
CA PRO A 316 -6.56 -5.46 25.09
C PRO A 316 -6.82 -6.46 23.96
N LEU A 317 -7.47 -6.05 22.87
CA LEU A 317 -7.73 -6.90 21.71
C LEU A 317 -6.44 -7.32 21.04
N LEU A 318 -5.51 -6.38 20.85
CA LEU A 318 -4.18 -6.67 20.31
C LEU A 318 -3.40 -7.62 21.23
N ALA A 319 -3.47 -7.43 22.55
CA ALA A 319 -2.85 -8.35 23.51
C ALA A 319 -3.46 -9.76 23.43
N GLY A 320 -4.79 -9.86 23.33
CA GLY A 320 -5.51 -11.11 23.15
C GLY A 320 -5.10 -11.83 21.87
N LEU A 321 -4.98 -11.11 20.75
CA LEU A 321 -4.52 -11.66 19.48
C LEU A 321 -3.08 -12.18 19.57
N ILE A 322 -2.14 -11.37 20.07
CA ILE A 322 -0.74 -11.80 20.20
C ILE A 322 -0.63 -12.98 21.16
N TYR A 323 -1.38 -12.98 22.26
CA TYR A 323 -1.44 -14.10 23.20
C TYR A 323 -1.91 -15.38 22.51
N HIS A 324 -2.98 -15.31 21.73
CA HIS A 324 -3.55 -16.44 21.00
C HIS A 324 -2.55 -17.00 19.97
N GLU A 325 -2.05 -16.13 19.10
CA GLU A 325 -1.19 -16.49 17.97
C GLU A 325 0.09 -17.16 18.45
N SER A 326 0.77 -16.55 19.42
CA SER A 326 2.07 -17.01 19.88
C SER A 326 2.02 -17.99 21.05
N ALA A 327 0.86 -18.59 21.33
CA ALA A 327 0.66 -19.51 22.45
C ALA A 327 1.17 -18.95 23.80
N GLY A 328 0.78 -17.73 24.13
CA GLY A 328 1.13 -17.05 25.37
C GLY A 328 2.35 -16.15 25.29
N PHE A 329 2.45 -15.32 24.25
CA PHE A 329 3.53 -14.36 24.05
C PHE A 329 4.90 -14.99 23.78
N GLN A 330 4.98 -16.08 23.01
CA GLN A 330 6.26 -16.72 22.71
C GLN A 330 6.89 -16.12 21.44
N ALA A 331 8.00 -15.40 21.59
CA ALA A 331 8.77 -14.84 20.47
C ALA A 331 9.20 -15.91 19.44
N THR A 332 9.45 -17.13 19.89
CA THR A 332 9.91 -18.26 19.07
C THR A 332 8.77 -19.17 18.58
N ALA A 333 7.51 -18.74 18.70
CA ALA A 333 6.38 -19.51 18.21
C ALA A 333 6.52 -19.74 16.70
N VAL A 334 6.45 -20.99 16.26
CA VAL A 334 6.41 -21.35 14.85
C VAL A 334 5.32 -22.40 14.64
N SER A 335 4.34 -22.11 13.77
CA SER A 335 3.29 -23.09 13.44
C SER A 335 3.82 -24.19 12.51
N PRO A 336 3.12 -25.34 12.40
CA PRO A 336 3.47 -26.39 11.45
C PRO A 336 3.48 -25.95 9.98
N VAL A 337 2.78 -24.85 9.66
CA VAL A 337 2.73 -24.27 8.31
C VAL A 337 3.70 -23.10 8.12
N GLY A 338 4.54 -22.82 9.11
CA GLY A 338 5.64 -21.86 9.00
C GLY A 338 5.31 -20.43 9.39
N ALA A 339 4.18 -20.18 10.05
CA ALA A 339 3.85 -18.89 10.64
C ALA A 339 4.77 -18.60 11.83
N GLN A 340 5.27 -17.38 11.98
CA GLN A 340 6.37 -17.07 12.91
C GLN A 340 6.04 -15.95 13.89
N GLY A 341 6.58 -16.10 15.10
CA GLY A 341 6.69 -15.07 16.12
C GLY A 341 5.36 -14.64 16.71
N TYR A 342 5.36 -13.42 17.26
CA TYR A 342 4.30 -12.92 18.14
C TYR A 342 2.93 -12.86 17.47
N GLY A 343 2.88 -12.43 16.21
CA GLY A 343 1.63 -12.34 15.43
C GLY A 343 1.36 -13.52 14.51
N GLN A 344 2.15 -14.61 14.60
CA GLN A 344 2.13 -15.75 13.67
C GLN A 344 2.05 -15.29 12.20
N PHE A 345 2.99 -14.45 11.80
CA PHE A 345 3.05 -14.01 10.42
C PHE A 345 3.58 -15.14 9.55
N MET A 346 2.83 -15.48 8.50
CA MET A 346 3.39 -16.25 7.39
C MET A 346 4.53 -15.46 6.74
N PRO A 347 5.62 -16.10 6.24
CA PRO A 347 6.75 -15.39 5.67
C PRO A 347 6.37 -14.39 4.57
N GLY A 348 5.41 -14.74 3.68
CA GLY A 348 4.91 -13.83 2.65
C GLY A 348 4.11 -12.64 3.20
N THR A 349 3.35 -12.84 4.27
CA THR A 349 2.67 -11.74 4.98
C THR A 349 3.68 -10.86 5.69
N TRP A 350 4.72 -11.44 6.31
CA TRP A 350 5.79 -10.66 6.93
C TRP A 350 6.56 -9.82 5.90
N ALA A 351 6.87 -10.39 4.74
CA ALA A 351 7.56 -9.69 3.66
C ALA A 351 6.82 -8.43 3.17
N SER A 352 5.49 -8.39 3.30
CA SER A 352 4.66 -7.26 2.86
C SER A 352 4.20 -6.35 4.00
N LYS A 353 3.88 -6.90 5.17
CA LYS A 353 3.26 -6.18 6.31
C LYS A 353 4.23 -5.92 7.47
N GLY A 354 5.25 -6.77 7.59
CA GLY A 354 6.34 -6.61 8.55
C GLY A 354 7.26 -5.48 8.12
N ALA A 355 7.81 -4.75 9.08
CA ALA A 355 8.86 -3.79 8.87
C ALA A 355 9.51 -3.48 10.22
N LYS A 356 10.79 -3.10 10.19
CA LYS A 356 11.46 -2.55 11.35
C LYS A 356 10.74 -1.28 11.80
N VAL A 357 10.54 -1.10 13.10
CA VAL A 357 9.95 0.13 13.67
C VAL A 357 10.94 0.93 14.52
N ASP A 358 10.69 2.23 14.64
CA ASP A 358 11.41 3.11 15.56
C ASP A 358 10.84 3.05 16.99
N ASP A 359 11.41 3.85 17.89
CA ASP A 359 10.98 3.92 19.29
C ASP A 359 9.54 4.40 19.49
N ASN A 360 8.90 4.98 18.48
CA ASN A 360 7.50 5.42 18.53
C ASN A 360 6.56 4.46 17.79
N GLY A 361 7.07 3.31 17.31
CA GLY A 361 6.30 2.31 16.58
C GLY A 361 6.07 2.68 15.10
N GLN A 362 6.73 3.73 14.61
CA GLN A 362 6.65 4.14 13.22
C GLN A 362 7.57 3.28 12.36
N VAL A 363 7.16 3.04 11.11
CA VAL A 363 7.93 2.21 10.18
C VAL A 363 9.26 2.92 9.86
N ALA A 364 10.36 2.23 10.15
CA ALA A 364 11.73 2.74 10.03
C ALA A 364 12.58 1.94 9.02
N GLY A 365 12.01 0.94 8.37
CA GLY A 365 12.66 0.13 7.34
C GLY A 365 11.71 -0.27 6.21
N PRO A 366 12.24 -0.82 5.11
CA PRO A 366 11.41 -1.30 4.00
C PRO A 366 10.49 -2.45 4.44
N PRO A 367 9.41 -2.77 3.70
CA PRO A 367 8.61 -3.97 3.94
C PRO A 367 9.47 -5.24 4.03
N GLY A 368 9.12 -6.13 4.95
CA GLY A 368 9.88 -7.34 5.26
C GLY A 368 11.12 -7.12 6.13
N SER A 369 11.54 -5.87 6.36
CA SER A 369 12.60 -5.58 7.33
C SER A 369 12.15 -5.88 8.76
N GLY A 370 13.10 -5.99 9.68
CA GLY A 370 12.78 -6.32 11.07
C GLY A 370 12.62 -7.83 11.29
N SER A 371 11.96 -8.22 12.37
CA SER A 371 11.77 -9.63 12.72
C SER A 371 10.37 -9.94 13.28
N PRO A 372 9.72 -11.05 12.84
CA PRO A 372 8.44 -11.48 13.42
C PRO A 372 8.56 -11.90 14.90
N SER A 373 9.79 -12.18 15.35
CA SER A 373 10.11 -12.50 16.74
C SER A 373 10.56 -11.27 17.55
N ASP A 374 10.74 -10.11 16.91
CA ASP A 374 11.01 -8.87 17.63
C ASP A 374 9.70 -8.29 18.20
N PRO A 375 9.64 -7.93 19.49
CA PRO A 375 8.41 -7.50 20.13
C PRO A 375 7.88 -6.17 19.56
N ALA A 376 8.74 -5.29 19.07
CA ALA A 376 8.34 -4.01 18.49
C ALA A 376 7.77 -4.21 17.08
N ASP A 377 8.58 -4.83 16.22
CA ASP A 377 8.26 -5.01 14.80
C ASP A 377 6.98 -5.82 14.65
N ALA A 378 6.87 -6.95 15.37
CA ALA A 378 5.76 -7.88 15.22
C ALA A 378 4.44 -7.32 15.76
N THR A 379 4.47 -6.68 16.92
CA THR A 379 3.26 -6.12 17.54
C THR A 379 2.71 -4.95 16.72
N MET A 380 3.59 -4.06 16.25
CA MET A 380 3.17 -2.93 15.43
C MET A 380 2.73 -3.39 14.02
N ALA A 381 3.34 -4.43 13.47
CA ALA A 381 2.87 -5.05 12.22
C ALA A 381 1.46 -5.65 12.38
N ALA A 382 1.19 -6.34 13.49
CA ALA A 382 -0.13 -6.94 13.74
C ALA A 382 -1.22 -5.87 13.88
N ALA A 383 -0.93 -4.80 14.62
CA ALA A 383 -1.82 -3.66 14.76
C ALA A 383 -2.14 -3.00 13.40
N ARG A 384 -1.10 -2.66 12.61
CA ARG A 384 -1.29 -2.06 11.29
C ARG A 384 -2.07 -2.97 10.34
N TYR A 385 -1.78 -4.28 10.38
CA TYR A 385 -2.46 -5.23 9.51
C TYR A 385 -3.95 -5.37 9.87
N LEU A 386 -4.30 -5.47 11.15
CA LEU A 386 -5.70 -5.44 11.59
C LEU A 386 -6.43 -4.17 11.12
N CYS A 387 -5.79 -3.00 11.25
CA CYS A 387 -6.35 -1.74 10.78
C CYS A 387 -6.59 -1.73 9.27
N GLU A 388 -5.64 -2.24 8.48
CA GLU A 388 -5.78 -2.37 7.03
C GLU A 388 -6.97 -3.28 6.65
N ILE A 389 -7.12 -4.40 7.35
CA ILE A 389 -8.22 -5.34 7.12
C ILE A 389 -9.57 -4.68 7.45
N ALA A 390 -9.66 -4.00 8.60
CA ALA A 390 -10.89 -3.34 9.03
C ALA A 390 -11.33 -2.26 8.04
N GLU A 391 -10.38 -1.44 7.54
CA GLU A 391 -10.69 -0.42 6.54
C GLU A 391 -11.07 -1.04 5.20
N GLY A 392 -10.35 -2.07 4.74
CA GLY A 392 -10.65 -2.77 3.49
C GLY A 392 -12.01 -3.49 3.47
N GLN A 393 -12.62 -3.75 4.63
CA GLN A 393 -13.94 -4.36 4.75
C GLN A 393 -15.08 -3.33 4.90
N ARG A 394 -14.76 -2.07 5.15
CA ARG A 394 -15.74 -1.03 5.52
C ARG A 394 -16.80 -0.81 4.44
N GLU A 395 -16.40 -0.70 3.18
CA GLU A 395 -17.33 -0.53 2.05
C GLU A 395 -18.22 -1.77 1.87
N GLY A 396 -17.64 -2.96 2.05
CA GLY A 396 -18.39 -4.21 2.00
C GLY A 396 -19.47 -4.28 3.09
N ILE A 397 -19.16 -3.84 4.31
CA ILE A 397 -20.12 -3.76 5.41
C ILE A 397 -21.19 -2.71 5.12
N ALA A 398 -20.80 -1.50 4.71
CA ALA A 398 -21.72 -0.39 4.46
C ALA A 398 -22.71 -0.67 3.32
N SER A 399 -22.25 -1.38 2.28
CA SER A 399 -23.08 -1.80 1.15
C SER A 399 -23.94 -3.04 1.44
N GLY A 400 -23.70 -3.73 2.56
CA GLY A 400 -24.34 -5.01 2.87
C GLY A 400 -23.79 -6.21 2.10
N GLN A 401 -22.69 -6.03 1.35
CA GLN A 401 -21.95 -7.13 0.71
C GLN A 401 -21.28 -8.05 1.75
N LEU A 402 -20.81 -7.48 2.85
CA LEU A 402 -20.30 -8.20 4.01
C LEU A 402 -21.30 -8.12 5.15
N SER A 403 -21.67 -9.27 5.70
CA SER A 403 -22.57 -9.38 6.83
C SER A 403 -21.85 -9.99 8.01
N GLY A 404 -21.91 -9.32 9.16
CA GLY A 404 -21.30 -9.78 10.41
C GLY A 404 -20.91 -8.62 11.31
N ASP A 405 -20.50 -8.97 12.53
CA ASP A 405 -19.88 -8.01 13.45
C ASP A 405 -18.53 -7.52 12.87
N PRO A 406 -18.26 -6.20 12.78
CA PRO A 406 -17.04 -5.68 12.17
C PRO A 406 -15.73 -6.19 12.81
N GLN A 407 -15.70 -6.39 14.13
CA GLN A 407 -14.53 -6.93 14.81
C GLN A 407 -14.34 -8.42 14.46
N ALA A 408 -15.42 -9.19 14.39
CA ALA A 408 -15.37 -10.58 13.93
C ALA A 408 -14.91 -10.69 12.46
N LEU A 409 -15.32 -9.78 11.58
CA LEU A 409 -14.87 -9.75 10.18
C LEU A 409 -13.38 -9.38 10.07
N MET A 410 -12.91 -8.43 10.88
CA MET A 410 -11.49 -8.05 10.96
C MET A 410 -10.63 -9.23 11.42
N LEU A 411 -11.01 -9.88 12.53
CA LEU A 411 -10.31 -11.05 13.06
C LEU A 411 -10.36 -12.24 12.10
N ALA A 412 -11.48 -12.44 11.41
CA ALA A 412 -11.58 -13.45 10.35
C ALA A 412 -10.63 -13.14 9.19
N GLY A 413 -10.47 -11.87 8.83
CA GLY A 413 -9.51 -11.44 7.82
C GLY A 413 -8.06 -11.66 8.25
N TYR A 414 -7.75 -11.55 9.54
CA TYR A 414 -6.41 -11.81 10.06
C TYR A 414 -6.07 -13.31 9.99
N ASN A 415 -6.98 -14.18 10.46
CA ASN A 415 -6.76 -15.63 10.50
C ASN A 415 -6.91 -16.32 9.12
N ALA A 416 -7.92 -15.96 8.34
CA ALA A 416 -8.26 -16.63 7.07
C ALA A 416 -7.91 -15.81 5.81
N GLY A 417 -7.49 -14.56 5.97
CA GLY A 417 -7.26 -13.62 4.88
C GLY A 417 -8.52 -12.80 4.53
N PRO A 418 -8.38 -11.50 4.20
CA PRO A 418 -9.52 -10.64 3.84
C PRO A 418 -10.28 -11.11 2.60
N GLY A 419 -9.58 -11.74 1.65
CA GLY A 419 -10.19 -12.32 0.45
C GLY A 419 -11.18 -13.45 0.77
N ALA A 420 -10.91 -14.25 1.81
CA ALA A 420 -11.85 -15.27 2.25
C ALA A 420 -13.13 -14.63 2.84
N VAL A 421 -12.99 -13.56 3.62
CA VAL A 421 -14.13 -12.82 4.17
C VAL A 421 -15.00 -12.24 3.03
N GLN A 422 -14.37 -11.68 2.00
CA GLN A 422 -15.07 -11.17 0.81
C GLN A 422 -15.76 -12.29 0.02
N GLN A 423 -15.08 -13.41 -0.21
CA GLN A 423 -15.63 -14.56 -0.94
C GLN A 423 -16.89 -15.11 -0.29
N TYR A 424 -16.91 -15.21 1.04
CA TYR A 424 -18.05 -15.75 1.79
C TYR A 424 -19.06 -14.69 2.23
N GLY A 425 -18.83 -13.41 1.93
CA GLY A 425 -19.72 -12.31 2.33
C GLY A 425 -19.82 -12.13 3.85
N GLY A 426 -18.82 -12.56 4.61
CA GLY A 426 -18.88 -12.65 6.07
C GLY A 426 -17.79 -13.57 6.65
N VAL A 427 -17.92 -13.98 7.91
CA VAL A 427 -16.97 -14.93 8.54
C VAL A 427 -16.98 -16.27 7.77
N PRO A 428 -15.85 -16.73 7.21
CA PRO A 428 -15.79 -17.96 6.44
C PRO A 428 -16.22 -19.20 7.25
N PRO A 429 -16.77 -20.25 6.60
CA PRO A 429 -17.19 -21.49 7.27
C PRO A 429 -16.02 -22.41 7.64
N TYR A 430 -14.87 -21.83 8.02
CA TYR A 430 -13.70 -22.55 8.48
C TYR A 430 -13.81 -22.76 9.99
N ALA A 431 -13.74 -24.01 10.43
CA ALA A 431 -13.94 -24.36 11.84
C ALA A 431 -12.92 -23.67 12.77
N GLU A 432 -11.72 -23.37 12.27
CA GLU A 432 -10.70 -22.61 12.97
C GLU A 432 -11.10 -21.13 13.09
N THR A 433 -11.40 -20.48 11.97
CA THR A 433 -11.77 -19.06 11.92
C THR A 433 -13.04 -18.74 12.73
N GLN A 434 -14.04 -19.62 12.69
CA GLN A 434 -15.25 -19.46 13.51
C GLN A 434 -14.98 -19.51 15.01
N LYS A 435 -13.97 -20.28 15.45
CA LYS A 435 -13.53 -20.29 16.85
C LYS A 435 -12.64 -19.09 17.15
N TYR A 436 -11.76 -18.74 16.23
CA TYR A 436 -10.81 -17.65 16.36
C TYR A 436 -11.49 -16.31 16.69
N VAL A 437 -12.54 -15.96 15.94
CA VAL A 437 -13.31 -14.70 16.14
C VAL A 437 -14.04 -14.63 17.48
N VAL A 438 -14.15 -15.76 18.21
CA VAL A 438 -14.76 -15.84 19.55
C VAL A 438 -13.70 -15.86 20.64
N ILE A 439 -12.62 -16.64 20.44
CA ILE A 439 -11.59 -16.86 21.47
C ILE A 439 -10.73 -15.61 21.66
N VAL A 440 -10.31 -14.94 20.58
CA VAL A 440 -9.43 -13.76 20.69
C VAL A 440 -10.06 -12.64 21.53
N PRO A 441 -11.34 -12.25 21.33
CA PRO A 441 -11.99 -11.29 22.20
C PRO A 441 -12.14 -11.75 23.66
N GLN A 442 -12.37 -13.04 23.91
CA GLN A 442 -12.43 -13.59 25.28
C GLN A 442 -11.07 -13.53 25.99
N GLU A 443 -9.99 -13.81 25.26
CA GLU A 443 -8.63 -13.67 25.77
C GLU A 443 -8.27 -12.21 26.03
N ALA A 444 -8.75 -11.29 25.18
CA ALA A 444 -8.59 -9.85 25.35
C ALA A 444 -9.17 -9.33 26.68
N GLU A 445 -10.25 -9.92 27.20
CA GLU A 445 -10.84 -9.52 28.50
C GLU A 445 -9.85 -9.66 29.67
N ARG A 446 -8.90 -10.60 29.59
CA ARG A 446 -7.85 -10.79 30.61
C ARG A 446 -6.90 -9.59 30.69
N PHE A 447 -6.72 -8.92 29.56
CA PHE A 447 -5.80 -7.79 29.38
C PHE A 447 -6.49 -6.43 29.47
N GLY A 448 -7.82 -6.40 29.60
CA GLY A 448 -8.55 -5.17 29.93
C GLY A 448 -8.52 -4.87 31.43
N ARG A 449 -8.39 -3.60 31.80
CA ARG A 449 -8.75 -3.17 33.17
C ARG A 449 -10.29 -3.07 33.27
N ALA A 450 -10.82 -3.57 34.38
CA ALA A 450 -12.23 -3.46 34.75
C ALA A 450 -12.65 -2.02 35.04
#